data_AF-A0A0S8A2Y6-F1
#
_entry.id   AF-A0A0S8A2Y6-F1
#
_cell.length_a   1.000
_cell.length_b   1.000
_cell.length_c   1.000
_cell.angle_alpha   90.00
_cell.angle_beta   90.00
_cell.angle_gamma   90.00
#
_symmetry.space_group_name_H-M   'P 1'
#
loop_
_entity.id
_entity.type
_entity.pdbx_description
1 polymer ?
#
loop_
_entity_poly.entity_id
_entity_poly.type
_entity_poly.pdbx_seq_one_letter_code
_entity_poly.pdbx_strand_id
1 'polypeptide(L)'
;MDAESPFNGHWPYYSESEIDAVTAVLRSGKVNYWTGQLCREFEQEFANFCNVRHAVALSNGTLALELAMRALDISSGDEVIVPCRTFIASASTVINCGAKPIFADVDSESQNITADTIKAV
;
A
#
# COMPACT_ATOMS: atom_id res chain seq x y z
N MET A 1 -24.88 -17.21 -13.34
CA MET A 1 -23.55 -16.72 -13.72
C MET A 1 -23.80 -15.29 -14.10
N ASP A 2 -23.65 -14.42 -13.11
CA ASP A 2 -24.36 -13.16 -13.08
C ASP A 2 -23.64 -12.16 -13.98
N ALA A 3 -24.40 -11.47 -14.82
CA ALA A 3 -23.92 -10.51 -15.80
C ALA A 3 -23.28 -9.24 -15.18
N GLU A 4 -22.98 -9.27 -13.88
CA GLU A 4 -22.42 -8.17 -13.08
C GLU A 4 -21.09 -8.53 -12.39
N SER A 5 -20.52 -9.73 -12.61
CA SER A 5 -19.17 -10.01 -12.11
C SER A 5 -18.15 -9.15 -12.87
N PRO A 6 -17.40 -8.24 -12.23
CA PRO A 6 -16.33 -7.49 -12.89
C PRO A 6 -15.18 -8.41 -13.36
N PHE A 7 -15.18 -9.67 -12.91
CA PHE A 7 -14.30 -10.70 -13.40
C PHE A 7 -15.01 -11.47 -14.51
N ASN A 8 -14.74 -11.08 -15.76
CA ASN A 8 -15.17 -11.79 -16.96
C ASN A 8 -14.34 -13.08 -17.18
N GLY A 9 -13.91 -13.74 -16.10
CA GLY A 9 -13.10 -14.95 -16.10
C GLY A 9 -11.60 -14.77 -16.40
N HIS A 10 -11.14 -13.58 -16.78
CA HIS A 10 -9.74 -13.32 -17.12
C HIS A 10 -9.13 -12.21 -16.26
N TRP A 11 -8.01 -12.53 -15.61
CA TRP A 11 -7.20 -11.60 -14.83
C TRP A 11 -5.85 -11.37 -15.54
N PRO A 12 -5.34 -10.13 -15.61
CA PRO A 12 -5.97 -8.88 -15.16
C PRO A 12 -7.05 -8.39 -16.14
N TYR A 13 -8.05 -7.67 -15.62
CA TYR A 13 -9.07 -6.98 -16.40
C TYR A 13 -8.80 -5.47 -16.37
N TYR A 14 -8.92 -4.81 -17.52
CA TYR A 14 -8.84 -3.36 -17.66
C TYR A 14 -10.07 -2.88 -18.43
N SER A 15 -10.75 -1.87 -17.90
CA SER A 15 -11.83 -1.15 -18.56
C SER A 15 -11.31 -0.26 -19.69
N GLU A 16 -12.16 0.05 -20.68
CA GLU A 16 -11.83 0.99 -21.75
C GLU A 16 -11.39 2.36 -21.19
N SER A 17 -12.01 2.83 -20.11
CA SER A 17 -11.61 4.08 -19.44
C SER A 17 -10.18 4.05 -18.89
N GLU A 18 -9.71 2.91 -18.37
CA GLU A 18 -8.33 2.78 -17.89
C GLU A 18 -7.34 2.74 -19.07
N ILE A 19 -7.71 2.04 -20.15
CA ILE A 19 -6.90 1.97 -21.38
C ILE A 19 -6.77 3.36 -22.02
N ASP A 20 -7.87 4.11 -22.09
CA ASP A 20 -7.91 5.47 -22.62
C ASP A 20 -7.06 6.42 -21.77
N ALA A 21 -7.12 6.33 -20.44
CA ALA A 21 -6.33 7.14 -19.54
C ALA A 21 -4.81 6.92 -19.74
N VAL A 22 -4.38 5.66 -19.83
CA VAL A 22 -2.98 5.32 -20.11
C VAL A 22 -2.56 5.80 -21.50
N THR A 23 -3.41 5.59 -22.50
CA THR A 23 -3.14 6.02 -23.88
C THR A 23 -3.00 7.53 -24.00
N ALA A 24 -3.81 8.30 -23.28
CA ALA A 24 -3.72 9.75 -23.23
C ALA A 24 -2.36 10.23 -22.66
N VAL A 25 -1.87 9.60 -21.58
CA VAL A 25 -0.54 9.88 -21.01
C VAL A 25 0.56 9.61 -22.04
N LEU A 26 0.53 8.44 -22.69
CA LEU A 26 1.51 8.06 -23.70
C LEU A 26 1.52 9.03 -24.89
N ARG A 27 0.35 9.40 -25.40
CA ARG A 27 0.21 10.37 -26.50
C ARG A 27 0.68 11.78 -26.13
N SER A 28 0.56 12.17 -24.86
CA SER A 28 0.99 13.50 -24.39
C SER A 28 2.51 13.65 -24.26
N GLY A 29 3.26 12.54 -24.16
CA GLY A 29 4.69 12.55 -23.84
C GLY A 29 5.03 12.90 -22.38
N LYS A 30 4.05 13.22 -21.54
CA LYS A 30 4.22 13.61 -20.13
C LYS A 30 4.21 12.39 -19.20
N VAL A 31 5.15 11.48 -19.41
CA VAL A 31 5.16 10.11 -18.85
C VAL A 31 5.82 9.99 -17.47
N ASN A 32 6.22 11.09 -16.84
CA ASN A 32 6.89 11.08 -15.54
C ASN A 32 6.44 12.23 -14.63
N TYR A 33 6.81 12.16 -13.35
CA TYR A 33 6.41 13.12 -12.32
C TYR A 33 6.98 14.55 -12.51
N TRP A 34 7.98 14.71 -13.38
CA TRP A 34 8.56 16.02 -13.74
C TRP A 34 7.74 16.77 -14.80
N THR A 35 7.12 16.01 -15.71
CA THR A 35 6.47 16.56 -16.91
C THR A 35 4.94 16.43 -16.88
N GLY A 36 4.42 15.43 -16.16
CA GLY A 36 2.99 15.17 -15.97
C GLY A 36 2.49 15.57 -14.59
N GLN A 37 1.16 15.74 -14.48
CA GLN A 37 0.49 16.09 -13.22
C GLN A 37 -0.44 14.99 -12.69
N LEU A 38 -0.74 13.97 -13.49
CA LEU A 38 -1.73 12.93 -13.16
C LEU A 38 -1.45 12.25 -11.81
N CYS A 39 -0.18 12.03 -11.47
CA CYS A 39 0.19 11.45 -10.19
C CYS A 39 -0.11 12.38 -9.00
N ARG A 40 0.04 13.70 -9.17
CA ARG A 40 -0.30 14.70 -8.13
C ARG A 40 -1.80 14.87 -7.97
N GLU A 41 -2.51 14.85 -9.09
CA GLU A 41 -3.98 14.87 -9.13
C GLU A 41 -4.53 13.63 -8.40
N PHE A 42 -3.99 12.45 -8.71
CA PHE A 42 -4.33 11.21 -7.99
C PHE A 42 -4.00 11.30 -6.50
N GLU A 43 -2.83 11.80 -6.11
CA GLU A 43 -2.49 12.00 -4.69
C GLU A 43 -3.50 12.90 -3.98
N GLN A 44 -3.94 13.99 -4.61
CA GLN A 44 -4.93 14.90 -4.03
C GLN A 44 -6.31 14.25 -3.91
N GLU A 45 -6.76 13.55 -4.94
CA GLU A 45 -8.03 12.82 -4.95
C GLU A 45 -8.03 11.68 -3.93
N PHE A 46 -6.93 10.93 -3.83
CA PHE A 46 -6.78 9.81 -2.91
C PHE A 46 -6.69 10.30 -1.45
N ALA A 47 -6.01 11.41 -1.19
CA ALA A 47 -5.99 12.04 0.12
C ALA A 47 -7.41 12.43 0.58
N ASN A 48 -8.19 13.02 -0.34
CA ASN A 48 -9.59 13.36 -0.08
C ASN A 48 -10.45 12.11 0.17
N PHE A 49 -10.28 11.06 -0.64
CA PHE A 49 -10.99 9.79 -0.49
C PHE A 49 -10.72 9.12 0.86
N CYS A 50 -9.46 9.10 1.30
CA CYS A 50 -9.05 8.52 2.59
C CYS A 50 -9.30 9.45 3.79
N ASN A 51 -9.80 10.68 3.58
CA ASN A 51 -9.96 11.69 4.62
C ASN A 51 -8.66 11.99 5.40
N VAL A 52 -7.56 12.17 4.67
CA VAL A 52 -6.24 12.51 5.21
C VAL A 52 -5.70 13.80 4.58
N ARG A 53 -4.74 14.46 5.24
CA ARG A 53 -4.15 15.71 4.74
C ARG A 53 -3.27 15.53 3.50
N HIS A 54 -2.60 14.39 3.38
CA HIS A 54 -1.63 14.11 2.33
C HIS A 54 -1.68 12.64 1.91
N ALA A 55 -1.42 12.38 0.64
CA ALA A 55 -1.10 11.06 0.11
C ALA A 55 0.17 11.15 -0.75
N VAL A 56 0.93 10.08 -0.81
CA VAL A 56 2.16 9.97 -1.62
C VAL A 56 2.08 8.69 -2.43
N ALA A 57 2.07 8.81 -3.76
CA ALA A 57 1.97 7.69 -4.66
C ALA A 57 3.36 7.05 -4.86
N LEU A 58 3.40 5.71 -4.79
CA LEU A 58 4.61 4.92 -4.94
C LEU A 58 4.35 3.73 -5.86
N SER A 59 5.44 3.10 -6.31
CA SER A 59 5.34 2.02 -7.29
C SER A 59 4.71 0.73 -6.75
N ASN A 60 4.69 0.53 -5.42
CA ASN A 60 4.04 -0.61 -4.77
C ASN A 60 3.89 -0.41 -3.24
N GLY A 61 3.16 -1.30 -2.58
CA GLY A 61 2.92 -1.25 -1.13
C GLY A 61 4.14 -1.53 -0.25
N THR A 62 5.12 -2.31 -0.70
CA THR A 62 6.36 -2.56 0.07
C THR A 62 7.16 -1.28 0.22
N LEU A 63 7.31 -0.50 -0.87
CA LEU A 63 7.96 0.81 -0.82
C LEU A 63 7.19 1.80 0.06
N ALA A 64 5.86 1.72 0.09
CA ALA A 64 5.04 2.55 0.96
C ALA A 64 5.30 2.28 2.45
N LEU A 65 5.37 1.01 2.83
CA LEU A 65 5.71 0.61 4.20
C LEU A 65 7.13 1.03 4.58
N GLU A 66 8.11 0.79 3.71
CA GLU A 66 9.50 1.18 3.98
C GLU A 66 9.67 2.70 4.10
N LEU A 67 9.05 3.49 3.20
CA LEU A 67 9.08 4.95 3.28
C LEU A 67 8.45 5.45 4.59
N ALA A 68 7.32 4.87 5.01
CA ALA A 68 6.66 5.24 6.25
C ALA A 68 7.55 4.96 7.47
N MET A 69 8.23 3.81 7.53
CA MET A 69 9.16 3.49 8.61
C MET A 69 10.34 4.45 8.67
N ARG A 70 10.95 4.76 7.51
CA ARG A 70 12.04 5.73 7.42
C ARG A 70 11.61 7.15 7.81
N ALA A 71 10.39 7.55 7.45
CA ALA A 71 9.85 8.87 7.81
C ALA A 71 9.55 9.00 9.32
N LEU A 72 9.40 7.87 10.03
CA LEU A 72 9.26 7.78 11.48
C LEU A 72 10.62 7.58 12.20
N ASP A 73 11.74 7.67 11.48
CA ASP A 73 13.10 7.44 11.97
C ASP A 73 13.31 6.05 12.60
N ILE A 74 12.52 5.05 12.20
CA ILE A 74 12.68 3.66 12.64
C ILE A 74 14.01 3.09 12.13
N SER A 75 14.80 2.53 13.04
CA SER A 75 16.16 2.10 12.76
C SER A 75 16.64 0.95 13.66
N SER A 76 17.93 0.64 13.60
CA SER A 76 18.54 -0.39 14.43
C SER A 76 18.36 -0.10 15.92
N GLY A 77 17.85 -1.10 16.65
CA GLY A 77 17.54 -0.99 18.07
C GLY A 77 16.05 -0.78 18.36
N ASP A 78 15.27 -0.39 17.35
CA ASP A 78 13.82 -0.27 17.48
C ASP A 78 13.13 -1.63 17.29
N GLU A 79 11.96 -1.75 17.93
CA GLU A 79 11.07 -2.90 17.81
C GLU A 79 9.75 -2.47 17.19
N VAL A 80 9.25 -3.25 16.22
CA VAL A 80 7.97 -2.97 15.54
C VAL A 80 7.08 -4.20 15.63
N ILE A 81 5.90 -4.04 16.23
CA ILE A 81 4.93 -5.12 16.35
C ILE A 81 4.26 -5.35 15.00
N VAL A 82 4.21 -6.62 14.59
CA VAL A 82 3.61 -7.07 13.32
C VAL A 82 2.73 -8.30 13.54
N PRO A 83 1.61 -8.46 12.82
CA PRO A 83 0.82 -9.68 12.88
C PRO A 83 1.62 -10.89 12.39
N CYS A 84 1.51 -12.03 13.08
CA CYS A 84 2.13 -13.29 12.65
C CYS A 84 1.54 -13.85 11.35
N ARG A 85 0.29 -13.47 11.02
CA ARG A 85 -0.44 -13.88 9.82
C ARG A 85 -0.69 -12.67 8.91
N THR A 86 0.21 -12.44 7.95
CA THR A 86 0.16 -11.29 7.03
C THR A 86 1.00 -11.55 5.76
N PHE A 87 0.98 -10.62 4.81
CA PHE A 87 1.91 -10.65 3.68
C PHE A 87 3.33 -10.29 4.13
N ILE A 88 4.34 -10.95 3.55
CA ILE A 88 5.75 -10.86 3.99
C ILE A 88 6.28 -9.42 4.10
N ALA A 89 5.81 -8.51 3.24
CA ALA A 89 6.22 -7.11 3.25
C ALA A 89 6.06 -6.44 4.61
N SER A 90 5.03 -6.81 5.39
CA SER A 90 4.77 -6.24 6.71
C SER A 90 5.94 -6.45 7.69
N ALA A 91 6.63 -7.59 7.62
CA ALA A 91 7.75 -7.91 8.49
C ALA A 91 9.10 -7.62 7.82
N SER A 92 9.23 -7.86 6.51
CA SER A 92 10.51 -7.66 5.81
C SER A 92 10.91 -6.19 5.74
N THR A 93 9.97 -5.24 5.67
CA THR A 93 10.32 -3.81 5.67
C THR A 93 10.87 -3.35 7.01
N VAL A 94 10.42 -3.94 8.13
CA VAL A 94 10.98 -3.68 9.47
C VAL A 94 12.46 -4.06 9.48
N ILE A 95 12.77 -5.27 9.00
CA ILE A 95 14.14 -5.78 8.90
C ILE A 95 14.98 -4.92 7.94
N ASN A 96 14.42 -4.51 6.80
CA ASN A 96 15.13 -3.66 5.84
C ASN A 96 15.49 -2.28 6.39
N CYS A 97 14.73 -1.77 7.36
CA CYS A 97 15.07 -0.53 8.09
C CYS A 97 16.10 -0.76 9.21
N GLY A 98 16.47 -2.02 9.48
CA GLY A 98 17.39 -2.42 10.55
C GLY A 98 16.72 -2.69 11.89
N ALA A 99 15.40 -2.51 11.99
CA ALA A 99 14.64 -2.74 13.21
C ALA A 99 14.29 -4.23 13.38
N LYS A 100 13.80 -4.59 14.57
CA LYS A 100 13.41 -5.96 14.93
C LYS A 100 11.88 -6.13 14.88
N PRO A 101 11.33 -7.03 14.06
CA PRO A 101 9.91 -7.34 14.10
C PRO A 101 9.56 -8.17 15.33
N ILE A 102 8.49 -7.79 16.04
CA ILE A 102 7.92 -8.52 17.16
C ILE A 102 6.55 -9.05 16.74
N PHE A 103 6.39 -10.37 16.73
CA PHE A 103 5.16 -10.98 16.23
C PHE A 103 4.08 -11.03 17.31
N ALA A 104 2.96 -10.34 17.07
CA ALA A 104 1.73 -10.51 17.83
C ALA A 104 0.83 -11.56 17.17
N ASP A 105 0.16 -12.37 18.00
CA ASP A 105 -0.79 -13.39 17.53
C ASP A 105 -2.07 -12.75 16.98
N VAL A 106 -2.86 -13.52 16.22
CA VAL A 106 -4.12 -13.04 15.62
C VAL A 106 -5.34 -13.65 16.29
N ASP A 107 -6.43 -12.89 16.33
CA ASP A 107 -7.73 -13.39 16.71
C ASP A 107 -8.24 -14.42 15.68
N SER A 108 -8.81 -15.53 16.16
CA SER A 108 -9.22 -16.64 15.31
C SER A 108 -10.41 -16.34 14.42
N GLU A 109 -11.25 -15.36 14.78
CA GLU A 109 -12.42 -15.00 13.97
C GLU A 109 -12.08 -13.93 12.93
N SER A 110 -11.56 -12.78 13.37
CA SER A 110 -11.23 -11.64 12.52
C SER A 110 -9.93 -11.81 11.74
N GLN A 111 -9.05 -12.72 12.19
CA GLN A 111 -7.70 -12.93 11.65
C GLN A 111 -6.79 -11.70 11.76
N ASN A 112 -7.15 -10.71 12.59
CA ASN A 112 -6.37 -9.51 12.87
C ASN A 112 -5.72 -9.58 14.25
N ILE A 113 -4.68 -8.78 14.48
CA ILE A 113 -4.17 -8.53 15.83
C ILE A 113 -5.20 -7.75 16.65
N THR A 114 -5.19 -7.97 17.96
CA THR A 114 -6.03 -7.27 18.94
C THR A 114 -5.17 -6.47 19.92
N ALA A 115 -5.80 -5.54 20.65
CA ALA A 115 -5.13 -4.80 21.71
C ALA A 115 -4.48 -5.72 22.76
N ASP A 116 -5.06 -6.89 23.03
CA ASP A 116 -4.52 -7.81 24.03
C ASP A 116 -3.34 -8.63 23.48
N THR A 117 -3.40 -9.06 22.22
CA THR A 117 -2.24 -9.71 21.56
C THR A 117 -1.04 -8.78 21.41
N ILE A 118 -1.29 -7.48 21.24
CA ILE A 118 -0.25 -6.44 21.16
C ILE A 118 0.40 -6.23 22.54
N LYS A 119 -0.38 -6.21 23.63
CA LYS A 119 0.16 -6.02 25.00
C LYS A 119 0.94 -7.23 25.53
N ALA A 120 0.74 -8.40 24.93
CA ALA A 120 1.35 -9.65 25.38
C ALA A 120 2.82 -9.81 24.94
N VAL A 121 3.33 -8.89 24.12
CA VAL A 121 4.68 -8.92 23.55
C VAL A 121 5.49 -7.68 23.90
#